data_AF-A0AAU2P928-F1
#
_entry.id   AF-A0AAU2P928-F1
#
_cell.length_a   1.000
_cell.length_b   1.000
_cell.length_c   1.000
_cell.angle_alpha   90.00
_cell.angle_beta   90.00
_cell.angle_gamma   90.00
#
_symmetry.space_group_name_H-M   'P 1'
#
loop_
_entity.id
_entity.type
_entity.pdbx_description
1 polymer ?
#
loop_
_entity_poly.entity_id
_entity_poly.type
_entity_poly.pdbx_seq_one_letter_code
_entity_poly.pdbx_strand_id
1 'polypeptide(L)' 'MHPSTLRALRRAAELARQNKFTEAVLIAEPVILNADLDEGEEIRRWLTDHVADFTGQKETRSCPPNAASAE' A
#
# COMPACT_ATOMS: atom_id res chain seq x y z
N MET A 1 -11.06 -8.97 -7.59
CA MET A 1 -11.27 -8.20 -6.35
C MET A 1 -12.39 -7.22 -6.61
N HIS A 2 -13.33 -7.05 -5.67
CA HIS A 2 -14.45 -6.14 -5.89
C HIS A 2 -13.97 -4.67 -5.98
N PRO A 3 -14.57 -3.82 -6.85
CA PRO A 3 -14.13 -2.44 -7.03
C PRO A 3 -14.20 -1.57 -5.75
N SER A 4 -15.17 -1.85 -4.86
CA SER A 4 -15.29 -1.15 -3.57
C SER A 4 -14.13 -1.50 -2.63
N THR A 5 -13.76 -2.78 -2.58
CA THR A 5 -12.64 -3.32 -1.80
C THR A 5 -11.33 -2.66 -2.21
N LEU A 6 -11.03 -2.64 -3.52
CA LEU A 6 -9.85 -1.98 -4.05
C LEU A 6 -9.79 -0.48 -3.74
N ARG A 7 -10.94 0.21 -3.80
CA ARG A 7 -11.02 1.65 -3.46
C ARG A 7 -10.72 1.89 -1.97
N ALA A 8 -11.26 1.07 -1.08
CA ALA A 8 -11.01 1.17 0.35
C ALA A 8 -9.53 0.92 0.68
N LEU A 9 -8.94 -0.13 0.10
CA LEU A 9 -7.52 -0.46 0.32
C LEU A 9 -6.57 0.63 -0.19
N ARG A 10 -6.83 1.20 -1.38
CA ARG A 10 -6.06 2.35 -1.90
C ARG A 10 -6.17 3.57 -1.00
N ARG A 11 -7.36 3.82 -0.44
CA ARG A 11 -7.57 4.93 0.49
C ARG A 11 -6.83 4.70 1.81
N ALA A 12 -6.83 3.48 2.33
CA ALA A 12 -6.08 3.11 3.51
C ALA A 12 -4.56 3.28 3.28
N ALA A 13 -4.04 2.84 2.13
CA ALA A 13 -2.64 3.04 1.76
C ALA A 13 -2.25 4.53 1.71
N GLU A 14 -3.10 5.39 1.12
CA GLU A 14 -2.86 6.84 1.12
C GLU A 14 -2.82 7.43 2.54
N LEU A 15 -3.73 7.00 3.42
CA LEU A 15 -3.75 7.45 4.82
C LEU A 15 -2.53 6.96 5.58
N ALA A 16 -2.07 5.73 5.34
CA ALA A 16 -0.85 5.20 5.92
C ALA A 16 0.37 6.05 5.52
N ARG A 17 0.49 6.44 4.24
CA ARG A 17 1.54 7.37 3.76
C ARG A 17 1.50 8.74 4.45
N GLN A 18 0.31 9.20 4.84
CA GLN A 18 0.11 10.45 5.57
C GLN A 18 0.29 10.31 7.09
N ASN A 19 0.79 9.17 7.57
CA ASN A 19 0.94 8.86 8.99
C ASN A 19 -0.40 8.87 9.77
N LYS A 20 -1.51 8.61 9.06
CA LYS A 20 -2.88 8.50 9.59
C LYS A 20 -3.30 7.02 9.71
N PHE A 21 -2.48 6.22 10.38
CA PHE A 21 -2.66 4.77 10.45
C PHE A 21 -4.03 4.36 11.00
N THR A 22 -4.51 5.00 12.07
CA THR A 22 -5.83 4.70 12.65
C THR A 22 -6.96 4.92 11.64
N GLU A 23 -6.92 6.01 10.85
CA GLU A 23 -7.90 6.26 9.80
C GLU A 23 -7.81 5.20 8.68
N ALA A 24 -6.59 4.75 8.35
CA ALA A 24 -6.37 3.69 7.38
C ALA A 24 -7.02 2.37 7.82
N VAL A 25 -6.83 1.98 9.09
CA VAL A 25 -7.40 0.74 9.65
C VAL A 25 -8.92 0.80 9.66
N LEU A 26 -9.52 1.93 10.06
CA LEU A 26 -10.98 2.09 10.05
C LEU A 26 -11.63 1.92 8.67
N ILE A 27 -10.88 2.16 7.60
CA ILE A 27 -11.35 1.95 6.22
C ILE A 27 -11.09 0.52 5.74
N ALA A 28 -9.93 -0.06 6.08
CA ALA A 28 -9.51 -1.36 5.57
C ALA A 28 -10.14 -2.55 6.32
N GLU A 29 -10.27 -2.46 7.65
CA GLU A 29 -10.74 -3.54 8.50
C GLU A 29 -12.12 -4.11 8.11
N PRO A 30 -13.18 -3.30 7.88
CA PRO A 30 -14.50 -3.86 7.56
C PRO A 30 -14.50 -4.60 6.22
N VAL A 31 -13.67 -4.14 5.29
CA VAL A 31 -13.51 -4.76 3.96
C VAL A 31 -12.75 -6.08 4.06
N ILE A 32 -11.73 -6.15 4.92
CA ILE A 32 -10.96 -7.38 5.17
C ILE A 32 -11.84 -8.43 5.88
N LEU A 33 -12.65 -8.01 6.86
CA LEU A 33 -13.49 -8.93 7.64
C LEU A 33 -14.71 -9.44 6.86
N ASN A 34 -15.22 -8.67 5.89
CA ASN A 34 -16.40 -9.05 5.11
C ASN A 34 -16.05 -9.86 3.84
N ALA A 35 -14.76 -10.00 3.51
CA ALA A 35 -14.33 -10.72 2.33
C ALA A 35 -14.58 -12.24 2.47
N ASP A 36 -15.05 -12.87 1.39
CA ASP A 36 -15.05 -14.32 1.28
C ASP A 36 -13.64 -14.87 1.01
N LEU A 37 -13.51 -16.20 0.86
CA LEU A 37 -12.21 -16.84 0.68
C LEU A 37 -11.48 -16.39 -0.59
N ASP A 38 -12.20 -16.22 -1.69
CA ASP A 38 -11.62 -15.83 -2.98
C ASP A 38 -11.20 -14.36 -2.92
N GLU A 39 -12.08 -13.49 -2.43
CA GLU A 39 -11.78 -12.06 -2.28
C GLU A 39 -10.65 -11.84 -1.26
N GLY A 40 -10.61 -12.62 -0.18
CA GLY A 40 -9.56 -12.56 0.84
C GLY A 40 -8.16 -12.91 0.29
N GLU A 41 -8.05 -13.85 -0.64
CA GLU A 41 -6.79 -14.14 -1.34
C GLU A 41 -6.36 -12.95 -2.22
N GLU A 42 -7.30 -12.35 -2.94
CA GLU A 42 -7.01 -11.18 -3.77
C GLU A 42 -6.59 -9.96 -2.94
N ILE A 43 -7.22 -9.74 -1.79
CA ILE A 43 -6.83 -8.70 -0.82
C ILE A 43 -5.41 -8.95 -0.32
N ARG A 44 -5.08 -10.18 0.08
CA ARG A 44 -3.73 -10.54 0.55
C ARG A 44 -2.67 -10.29 -0.51
N ARG A 45 -2.95 -10.70 -1.75
CA ARG A 45 -2.05 -10.45 -2.88
C ARG A 45 -1.84 -8.96 -3.12
N TRP A 46 -2.92 -8.19 -3.12
CA TRP A 46 -2.84 -6.74 -3.29
C TRP A 46 -2.02 -6.07 -2.18
N LEU A 47 -2.26 -6.43 -0.91
CA LEU A 47 -1.53 -5.87 0.23
C LEU A 47 -0.03 -6.18 0.17
N THR A 48 0.33 -7.37 -0.28
CA THR A 48 1.74 -7.79 -0.45
C THR A 48 2.43 -6.93 -1.51
N ASP A 49 1.76 -6.73 -2.66
CA ASP A 49 2.29 -5.90 -3.75
C ASP A 49 2.43 -4.41 -3.35
N HIS A 50 1.69 -3.96 -2.33
CA HIS A 50 1.63 -2.55 -1.90
C HIS A 50 2.28 -2.31 -0.51
N VAL A 51 3.11 -3.23 -0.01
CA VAL A 51 3.74 -3.10 1.31
C VAL A 51 4.54 -1.79 1.48
N ALA A 52 5.12 -1.27 0.40
CA ALA A 52 5.86 0.00 0.41
C ALA A 52 4.98 1.19 0.82
N ASP A 53 3.69 1.16 0.46
CA ASP A 53 2.74 2.23 0.78
C ASP A 53 2.43 2.31 2.28
N PHE A 54 2.52 1.19 2.99
CA PHE A 54 2.27 1.11 4.43
C PHE A 54 3.52 1.28 5.28
N THR A 55 4.71 1.04 4.70
CA THR A 55 5.99 1.07 5.44
C THR A 55 6.78 2.36 5.21
N GLY A 56 6.34 3.24 4.31
CA GLY A 56 7.05 4.47 3.99
C GLY A 56 8.43 4.21 3.35
N GLN A 57 8.70 2.97 2.93
CA GLN A 57 9.82 2.65 2.08
C GLN A 57 9.55 3.31 0.74
N LYS A 58 10.02 4.55 0.60
CA LYS A 58 10.20 5.15 -0.72
C LYS A 58 11.01 4.13 -1.50
N GLU A 59 10.47 3.65 -2.62
CA GLU A 59 11.25 2.88 -3.57
C GLU A 59 12.57 3.62 -3.73
N THR A 60 13.64 3.05 -3.19
CA THR A 60 14.98 3.51 -3.44
C THR A 60 15.24 3.13 -4.89
N ARG A 61 14.62 3.87 -5.82
CA ARG A 61 15.13 3.98 -7.16
C ARG A 61 16.54 4.47 -6.97
N SER A 62 17.47 3.55 -7.17
CA SER A 62 18.90 3.76 -7.22
C SER A 62 19.18 5.05 -8.00
N CYS A 63 19.38 6.15 -7.29
CA CYS A 63 20.24 7.20 -7.78
C CYS A 63 21.65 6.64 -7.69
N PRO A 64 22.35 6.36 -8.80
CA PRO A 64 23.78 6.11 -8.71
C PRO A 64 24.44 7.38 -8.14
N PRO A 65 25.36 7.26 -7.17
CA PRO A 65 26.16 8.40 -6.75
C PRO A 65 27.11 8.77 -7.90
N ASN A 66 26.90 9.97 -8.43
CA ASN A 66 27.94 10.90 -8.88
C ASN A 66 29.22 10.30 -9.50
N ALA A 67 29.37 10.43 -10.82
CA ALA A 67 30.68 10.63 -11.44
C ALA A 67 30.69 12.02 -12.09
N ALA A 68 30.84 13.04 -11.26
CA ALA A 68 31.44 14.30 -11.65
C ALA A 68 32.96 14.12 -11.82
N SER A 69 33.53 14.95 -12.68
CA SER A 69 34.96 15.22 -12.88
C SER A 69 35.69 14.33 -13.90
N ALA A 70 35.74 14.81 -15.14
CA ALA A 70 36.98 14.88 -15.88
C ALA A 70 37.03 16.26 -16.55
N GLU A 71 37.90 17.12 -16.01
CA GLU A 71 38.44 18.31 -16.66
C GLU A 71 39.25 17.95 -17.92
#